data_AF-A0A4R4RIF7-F1
#
_entry.id   AF-A0A4R4RIF7-F1
#
_cell.length_a   1.000
_cell.length_b   1.000
_cell.length_c   1.000
_cell.angle_alpha   90.00
_cell.angle_beta   90.00
_cell.angle_gamma   90.00
#
_symmetry.space_group_name_H-M   'P 1'
#
loop_
_entity.id
_entity.type
_entity.pdbx_description
1 polymer ?
#
loop_
_entity_poly.entity_id
_entity_poly.type
_entity_poly.pdbx_seq_one_letter_code
_entity_poly.pdbx_strand_id
1 'polypeptide(L)'
;MNRILGGILAMLTLAAAVGFSVSATGRPALPDVPAAAHPVVAHTADDPLAPAPTPLTAPPGAPGMPATDPAGPDAGSGGSQPASPAPGRPEPTPSSPGTPPAQPPGGDPGAPAAPAPTELYLTAPGLTDPGATEVFTATWIDSAGYGVDGVVLLQRAEGDTWATVAELTTSVGRASTSVAVAASAIYRLAYPGSDSIAPQVSDEVAVIAETRMESALTLTAAPARVAAGGAAVLTVGWHNTDAVPIIGDIVVEARVDGSWTAVATVTTGSDGAASATVTPAATTAYRAAYPGGTRYLPVTSAGVTVTAVSAATIPVRSCADQAAVDALPHGVGCHYTSVDAGVFVVGHDFLGNAWWNELAMGAHVQLTGEQAGLYEVVDRVVAPGRAAELGPAEQWTCGERCDVVLQTCIGANTGFTWLRRVG
;
A
#
# COMPACT_ATOMS: atom_id res chain seq x y z
N MET A 1 36.23 35.60 12.35
CA MET A 1 35.27 35.70 11.22
C MET A 1 33.85 35.17 11.53
N ASN A 2 33.62 34.36 12.59
CA ASN A 2 32.29 33.77 12.87
C ASN A 2 31.32 34.59 13.77
N ARG A 3 31.57 35.87 14.04
CA ARG A 3 30.63 36.73 14.80
C ARG A 3 29.94 37.81 13.98
N ILE A 4 30.37 38.01 12.73
CA ILE A 4 29.81 39.03 11.84
C ILE A 4 28.66 38.45 10.98
N LEU A 5 28.67 37.14 10.69
CA LEU A 5 27.59 36.48 9.94
C LEU A 5 26.27 36.36 10.74
N GLY A 6 26.34 36.24 12.07
CA GLY A 6 25.14 36.12 12.92
C GLY A 6 24.32 37.42 13.01
N GLY A 7 24.95 38.59 12.82
CA GLY A 7 24.27 39.89 12.87
C GLY A 7 23.51 40.23 11.58
N ILE A 8 23.99 39.75 10.43
CA ILE A 8 23.40 40.03 9.11
C ILE A 8 22.12 39.20 8.90
N LEU A 9 22.06 37.97 9.44
CA LEU A 9 20.88 37.10 9.31
C LEU A 9 19.69 37.56 10.19
N ALA A 10 19.95 38.24 11.31
CA ALA A 10 18.91 38.79 12.19
C ALA A 10 18.28 40.11 11.66
N MET A 11 19.02 40.91 10.89
CA MET A 11 18.45 42.10 10.25
C MET A 11 17.57 41.78 9.03
N LEU A 12 17.86 40.70 8.30
CA LEU A 12 17.06 40.29 7.13
C LEU A 12 15.70 39.68 7.52
N THR A 13 15.57 39.07 8.70
CA THR A 13 14.28 38.56 9.21
C THR A 13 13.35 39.68 9.70
N LEU A 14 13.88 40.80 10.18
CA LEU A 14 13.05 41.94 10.62
C LEU A 14 12.52 42.78 9.45
N ALA A 15 13.22 42.82 8.32
CA ALA A 15 12.78 43.56 7.12
C ALA A 15 11.62 42.86 6.38
N ALA A 16 11.53 41.52 6.44
CA ALA A 16 10.43 40.76 5.83
C ALA A 16 9.09 40.87 6.60
N ALA A 17 9.14 41.11 7.92
CA ALA A 17 7.94 41.24 8.75
C ALA A 17 7.27 42.62 8.66
N VAL A 18 8.02 43.68 8.32
CA VAL A 18 7.45 45.05 8.18
C VAL A 18 6.85 45.30 6.79
N GLY A 19 7.26 44.53 5.77
CA GLY A 19 6.69 44.62 4.41
C GLY A 19 5.27 44.06 4.26
N PHE A 20 4.77 43.31 5.25
CA PHE A 20 3.46 42.64 5.16
C PHE A 20 2.31 43.36 5.90
N SER A 21 2.59 44.50 6.57
CA SER A 21 1.57 45.22 7.36
C SER A 21 1.15 46.57 6.79
N VAL A 22 1.54 46.92 5.56
CA VAL A 22 1.10 48.15 4.89
C VAL A 22 0.54 47.81 3.50
N SER A 23 -0.71 47.33 3.44
CA SER A 23 -1.62 47.41 2.27
C SER A 23 -3.00 46.76 2.53
N ALA A 24 -3.62 47.00 3.68
CA ALA A 24 -4.96 46.45 3.98
C ALA A 24 -6.11 47.49 3.97
N THR A 25 -5.84 48.78 3.75
CA THR A 25 -6.86 49.85 3.90
C THR A 25 -7.29 50.54 2.60
N GLY A 26 -7.10 49.90 1.44
CA GLY A 26 -7.38 50.57 0.15
C GLY A 26 -7.86 49.71 -1.01
N ARG A 27 -8.52 48.56 -0.78
CA ARG A 27 -9.14 47.82 -1.89
C ARG A 27 -10.52 48.42 -2.22
N PRO A 28 -10.80 48.78 -3.49
CA PRO A 28 -12.18 49.08 -3.91
C PRO A 28 -13.05 47.83 -3.72
N ALA A 29 -14.34 48.05 -3.40
CA ALA A 29 -15.31 46.97 -3.30
C ALA A 29 -15.36 46.18 -4.62
N LEU A 30 -15.24 44.85 -4.51
CA LEU A 30 -15.48 43.96 -5.65
C LEU A 30 -16.94 44.11 -6.08
N PRO A 31 -17.24 44.13 -7.40
CA PRO A 31 -18.62 44.13 -7.87
C PRO A 31 -19.34 42.86 -7.41
N ASP A 32 -20.62 43.00 -7.07
CA ASP A 32 -21.49 41.88 -6.68
C ASP A 32 -21.52 40.81 -7.77
N VAL A 33 -20.87 39.68 -7.52
CA VAL A 33 -20.97 38.48 -8.35
C VAL A 33 -22.21 37.71 -7.87
N PRO A 34 -23.20 37.42 -8.74
CA PRO A 34 -24.37 36.66 -8.33
C PRO A 34 -23.98 35.25 -7.88
N ALA A 35 -24.42 34.90 -6.67
CA ALA A 35 -24.18 33.60 -6.05
C ALA A 35 -25.01 32.50 -6.73
N ALA A 36 -24.44 31.86 -7.74
CA ALA A 36 -24.88 30.55 -8.25
C ALA A 36 -23.78 29.92 -9.13
N ALA A 37 -22.64 29.56 -8.53
CA ALA A 37 -21.76 28.55 -9.11
C ALA A 37 -21.92 27.28 -8.25
N HIS A 38 -22.52 26.23 -8.83
CA HIS A 38 -22.51 24.92 -8.22
C HIS A 38 -21.05 24.43 -8.11
N PRO A 39 -20.64 23.78 -7.00
CA PRO A 39 -19.31 23.22 -6.89
C PRO A 39 -19.09 22.17 -7.99
N VAL A 40 -18.05 22.37 -8.80
CA VAL A 40 -17.56 21.38 -9.77
C VAL A 40 -16.92 20.23 -8.99
N VAL A 41 -17.48 19.02 -9.10
CA VAL A 41 -16.84 17.81 -8.59
C VAL A 41 -15.86 17.32 -9.65
N ALA A 42 -14.57 17.50 -9.41
CA ALA A 42 -13.54 16.94 -10.28
C ALA A 42 -13.43 15.43 -10.02
N HIS A 43 -13.78 14.60 -11.00
CA HIS A 43 -13.45 13.17 -10.99
C HIS A 43 -12.00 12.99 -11.44
N THR A 44 -11.10 12.75 -10.48
CA THR A 44 -9.68 12.48 -10.77
C THR A 44 -9.47 11.02 -11.17
N ALA A 45 -8.45 10.76 -12.00
CA ALA A 45 -8.09 9.40 -12.45
C ALA A 45 -7.74 8.40 -11.33
N ASP A 46 -7.56 8.86 -10.09
CA ASP A 46 -7.31 8.03 -8.91
C ASP A 46 -8.60 7.43 -8.30
N ASP A 47 -9.78 7.85 -8.74
CA ASP A 47 -11.03 7.20 -8.35
C ASP A 47 -11.12 5.79 -8.97
N PRO A 48 -11.54 4.76 -8.20
CA PRO A 48 -11.71 3.42 -8.74
C PRO A 48 -12.68 3.47 -9.92
N LEU A 49 -12.21 3.02 -11.09
CA LEU A 49 -13.00 2.91 -12.31
C LEU A 49 -14.40 2.40 -11.99
N ALA A 50 -15.44 3.14 -12.38
CA ALA A 50 -16.80 2.65 -12.31
C ALA A 50 -16.86 1.26 -12.98
N PRO A 51 -17.49 0.25 -12.34
CA PRO A 51 -17.52 -1.10 -12.87
C PRO A 51 -18.08 -1.08 -14.28
N ALA A 52 -17.40 -1.76 -15.21
CA ALA A 52 -17.93 -1.95 -16.55
C ALA A 52 -19.32 -2.61 -16.43
N PRO A 53 -20.37 -2.08 -17.08
CA PRO A 53 -21.67 -2.74 -17.07
C PRO A 53 -21.51 -4.15 -17.64
N THR A 54 -21.92 -5.16 -16.88
CA THR A 54 -21.88 -6.55 -17.31
C THR A 54 -22.77 -6.71 -18.56
N PRO A 55 -22.24 -7.16 -19.71
CA PRO A 55 -23.09 -7.43 -20.85
C PRO A 55 -24.05 -8.57 -20.50
N LEU A 56 -25.35 -8.32 -20.69
CA LEU A 56 -26.40 -9.36 -20.59
C LEU A 56 -26.22 -10.34 -21.76
N THR A 57 -25.46 -11.41 -21.55
CA THR A 57 -25.38 -12.51 -22.51
C THR A 57 -26.60 -13.42 -22.44
N ALA A 58 -27.26 -13.49 -23.61
CA ALA A 58 -27.95 -14.61 -24.25
C ALA A 58 -29.47 -14.85 -23.98
N PRO A 59 -30.28 -15.06 -25.05
CA PRO A 59 -31.67 -15.51 -24.95
C PRO A 59 -31.78 -16.99 -24.56
N PRO A 60 -32.89 -17.42 -23.92
CA PRO A 60 -33.07 -18.79 -23.44
C PRO A 60 -33.16 -19.79 -24.60
N GLY A 61 -32.33 -20.84 -24.51
CA GLY A 61 -32.23 -21.92 -25.48
C GLY A 61 -33.42 -22.88 -25.52
N ALA A 62 -33.56 -23.54 -26.67
CA ALA A 62 -34.54 -24.58 -26.96
C ALA A 62 -34.37 -25.85 -26.09
N PRO A 63 -35.44 -26.62 -25.81
CA PRO A 63 -35.36 -27.81 -24.98
C PRO A 63 -34.79 -29.02 -25.76
N GLY A 64 -33.69 -29.57 -25.25
CA GLY A 64 -33.09 -30.83 -25.69
C GLY A 64 -33.68 -32.05 -24.97
N MET A 65 -33.79 -33.16 -25.70
CA MET A 65 -34.32 -34.47 -25.31
C MET A 65 -33.46 -35.21 -24.26
N PRO A 66 -34.01 -36.24 -23.57
CA PRO A 66 -33.36 -36.90 -22.44
C PRO A 66 -32.46 -38.07 -22.86
N ALA A 67 -31.37 -38.26 -22.13
CA ALA A 67 -30.61 -39.50 -22.10
C ALA A 67 -30.75 -40.16 -20.71
N THR A 68 -31.07 -41.45 -20.75
CA THR A 68 -31.10 -42.44 -19.67
C THR A 68 -29.70 -42.71 -19.11
N ASP A 69 -29.56 -42.97 -17.80
CA ASP A 69 -29.21 -44.29 -17.19
C ASP A 69 -28.78 -44.19 -15.68
N PRO A 70 -28.57 -45.30 -14.90
CA PRO A 70 -29.32 -45.56 -13.65
C PRO A 70 -28.50 -45.70 -12.34
N ALA A 71 -29.25 -45.84 -11.22
CA ALA A 71 -28.93 -46.44 -9.89
C ALA A 71 -27.71 -45.88 -9.10
N GLY A 72 -27.81 -45.26 -7.91
CA GLY A 72 -28.39 -45.69 -6.61
C GLY A 72 -27.26 -46.18 -5.65
N PRO A 73 -27.39 -46.24 -4.30
CA PRO A 73 -28.24 -45.51 -3.34
C PRO A 73 -27.48 -44.96 -2.09
N ASP A 74 -28.27 -44.40 -1.14
CA ASP A 74 -28.07 -44.27 0.32
C ASP A 74 -27.80 -42.89 0.98
N ALA A 75 -28.90 -42.42 1.60
CA ALA A 75 -29.10 -42.12 3.03
C ALA A 75 -28.63 -40.78 3.66
N GLY A 76 -29.60 -40.09 4.29
CA GLY A 76 -29.39 -39.02 5.29
C GLY A 76 -30.34 -37.83 5.11
N SER A 77 -31.64 -37.95 5.42
CA SER A 77 -32.28 -37.52 6.69
C SER A 77 -32.21 -36.02 7.03
N GLY A 78 -33.37 -35.35 6.90
CA GLY A 78 -33.96 -34.58 8.01
C GLY A 78 -33.84 -33.06 7.98
N GLY A 79 -34.95 -32.36 7.72
CA GLY A 79 -35.04 -30.91 7.90
C GLY A 79 -36.31 -30.29 7.31
N SER A 80 -37.46 -30.55 7.93
CA SER A 80 -38.75 -29.97 7.55
C SER A 80 -38.84 -28.49 7.96
N GLN A 81 -39.20 -27.60 7.02
CA GLN A 81 -39.63 -26.23 7.33
C GLN A 81 -40.90 -25.88 6.52
N PRO A 82 -41.92 -25.23 7.11
CA PRO A 82 -43.26 -25.17 6.54
C PRO A 82 -43.45 -24.05 5.51
N ALA A 83 -44.28 -24.35 4.51
CA ALA A 83 -44.67 -23.48 3.41
C ALA A 83 -45.63 -22.36 3.86
N SER A 84 -45.38 -21.14 3.36
CA SER A 84 -46.34 -20.03 3.38
C SER A 84 -47.31 -20.10 2.19
N PRO A 85 -48.58 -19.69 2.35
CA PRO A 85 -49.61 -19.87 1.34
C PRO A 85 -49.57 -18.79 0.24
N ALA A 86 -49.84 -19.23 -0.99
CA ALA A 86 -50.00 -18.39 -2.17
C ALA A 86 -51.32 -17.58 -2.12
N PRO A 87 -51.34 -16.31 -2.55
CA PRO A 87 -52.57 -15.56 -2.76
C PRO A 87 -53.29 -15.98 -4.05
N GLY A 88 -54.61 -15.89 -3.98
CA GLY A 88 -55.56 -16.51 -4.91
C GLY A 88 -55.59 -15.92 -6.32
N ARG A 89 -55.98 -16.80 -7.23
CA ARG A 89 -56.30 -16.58 -8.64
C ARG A 89 -57.63 -15.82 -8.76
N PRO A 90 -57.68 -14.64 -9.39
CA PRO A 90 -58.94 -13.99 -9.73
C PRO A 90 -59.65 -14.71 -10.89
N GLU A 91 -60.97 -14.76 -10.76
CA GLU A 91 -61.95 -15.42 -11.61
C GLU A 91 -62.21 -14.62 -12.91
N PRO A 92 -62.43 -15.27 -14.07
CA PRO A 92 -62.64 -14.58 -15.34
C PRO A 92 -64.02 -13.91 -15.41
N THR A 93 -64.03 -12.62 -15.73
CA THR A 93 -65.26 -11.86 -15.98
C THR A 93 -65.77 -12.10 -17.41
N PRO A 94 -67.10 -12.20 -17.66
CA PRO A 94 -67.65 -12.48 -18.99
C PRO A 94 -67.57 -11.28 -19.93
N SER A 95 -67.21 -11.56 -21.18
CA SER A 95 -67.12 -10.62 -22.29
C SER A 95 -68.47 -9.96 -22.64
N SER A 96 -68.51 -8.63 -22.71
CA SER A 96 -69.57 -7.88 -23.41
C SER A 96 -69.18 -7.65 -24.88
N PRO A 97 -70.09 -7.87 -25.85
CA PRO A 97 -69.84 -7.56 -27.26
C PRO A 97 -69.97 -6.05 -27.50
N GLY A 98 -68.82 -5.38 -27.60
CA GLY A 98 -68.71 -3.95 -27.92
C GLY A 98 -68.37 -3.71 -29.39
N THR A 99 -69.27 -2.99 -30.05
CA THR A 99 -69.18 -2.08 -31.21
C THR A 99 -67.91 -2.12 -32.10
N PRO A 100 -68.06 -2.17 -33.45
CA PRO A 100 -66.96 -2.07 -34.40
C PRO A 100 -66.12 -0.80 -34.17
N PRO A 101 -64.77 -0.90 -34.17
CA PRO A 101 -63.92 0.25 -33.95
C PRO A 101 -64.09 1.28 -35.06
N ALA A 102 -64.40 2.51 -34.66
CA ALA A 102 -64.35 3.67 -35.54
C ALA A 102 -62.93 3.83 -36.08
N GLN A 103 -62.85 4.02 -37.40
CA GLN A 103 -61.62 4.29 -38.14
C GLN A 103 -60.93 5.52 -37.52
N PRO A 104 -59.66 5.43 -37.09
CA PRO A 104 -58.98 6.54 -36.43
C PRO A 104 -58.87 7.73 -37.40
N PRO A 105 -59.08 8.96 -36.91
CA PRO A 105 -58.92 10.17 -37.72
C PRO A 105 -57.48 10.22 -38.24
N GLY A 106 -57.33 10.50 -39.53
CA GLY A 106 -56.04 10.60 -40.21
C GLY A 106 -55.10 11.53 -39.44
N GLY A 107 -54.09 10.94 -38.79
CA GLY A 107 -53.05 11.67 -38.10
C GLY A 107 -52.26 12.49 -39.11
N ASP A 108 -52.12 13.76 -38.78
CA ASP A 108 -51.22 14.71 -39.43
C ASP A 108 -49.84 14.03 -39.63
N PRO A 109 -49.24 14.02 -40.84
CA PRO A 109 -47.91 13.45 -41.05
C PRO A 109 -46.95 14.03 -40.03
N GLY A 110 -46.47 13.13 -39.17
CA GLY A 110 -46.00 13.41 -37.82
C GLY A 110 -44.88 14.41 -37.73
N ALA A 111 -44.99 15.30 -36.75
CA ALA A 111 -43.86 16.07 -36.26
C ALA A 111 -42.69 15.09 -35.96
N PRO A 112 -41.46 15.40 -36.40
CA PRO A 112 -40.31 14.55 -36.17
C PRO A 112 -40.17 14.26 -34.67
N ALA A 113 -39.89 12.99 -34.34
CA ALA A 113 -39.68 12.58 -32.96
C ALA A 113 -38.55 13.41 -32.34
N ALA A 114 -38.73 13.84 -31.08
CA ALA A 114 -37.68 14.52 -30.35
C ALA A 114 -36.45 13.61 -30.23
N PRO A 115 -35.22 14.14 -30.32
CA PRO A 115 -34.00 13.35 -30.16
C PRO A 115 -33.96 12.62 -28.82
N ALA A 116 -33.36 11.42 -28.81
CA ALA A 116 -33.21 10.64 -27.59
C ALA A 116 -32.19 11.30 -26.62
N PRO A 117 -32.44 11.29 -25.30
CA PRO A 117 -31.48 11.80 -24.32
C PRO A 117 -30.27 10.86 -24.20
N THR A 118 -29.07 11.44 -24.18
CA THR A 118 -27.79 10.75 -23.94
C THR A 118 -26.95 11.48 -22.89
N GLU A 119 -25.89 10.86 -22.39
CA GLU A 119 -24.94 11.44 -21.43
C GLU A 119 -23.49 11.21 -21.89
N LEU A 120 -22.68 12.28 -21.83
CA LEU A 120 -21.31 12.30 -22.34
C LEU A 120 -20.33 12.67 -21.22
N TYR A 121 -19.33 11.82 -21.00
CA TYR A 121 -18.36 11.93 -19.92
C TYR A 121 -16.93 11.98 -20.45
N LEU A 122 -16.13 12.89 -19.90
CA LEU A 122 -14.69 12.98 -20.16
C LEU A 122 -13.91 12.51 -18.94
N THR A 123 -12.96 11.60 -19.16
CA THR A 123 -11.91 11.27 -18.19
C THR A 123 -10.56 11.73 -18.74
N ALA A 124 -9.81 12.48 -17.94
CA ALA A 124 -8.52 13.05 -18.29
C ALA A 124 -7.56 12.96 -17.09
N PRO A 125 -6.23 13.07 -17.26
CA PRO A 125 -5.32 13.18 -16.13
C PRO A 125 -5.58 14.46 -15.34
N GLY A 126 -5.45 14.41 -14.01
CA GLY A 126 -5.55 15.62 -13.17
C GLY A 126 -4.31 16.52 -13.29
N LEU A 127 -3.12 15.92 -13.31
CA LEU A 127 -1.85 16.63 -13.46
C LEU A 127 -0.94 15.88 -14.42
N THR A 128 -0.16 16.63 -15.19
CA THR A 128 0.85 16.14 -16.12
C THR A 128 2.08 17.05 -16.17
N ASP A 129 3.20 16.56 -16.71
CA ASP A 129 4.35 17.42 -17.00
C ASP A 129 4.08 18.24 -18.27
N PRO A 130 4.51 19.50 -18.35
CA PRO A 130 4.38 20.30 -19.55
C PRO A 130 4.98 19.62 -20.79
N GLY A 131 4.16 19.41 -21.80
CA GLY A 131 4.52 18.77 -23.06
C GLY A 131 4.37 17.25 -23.07
N ALA A 132 3.99 16.62 -21.96
CA ALA A 132 3.71 15.19 -21.93
C ALA A 132 2.46 14.84 -22.73
N THR A 133 2.49 13.64 -23.34
CA THR A 133 1.37 13.10 -24.11
C THR A 133 0.49 12.28 -23.19
N GLU A 134 -0.75 12.72 -23.01
CA GLU A 134 -1.68 12.16 -22.05
C GLU A 134 -2.90 11.52 -22.71
N VAL A 135 -3.49 10.53 -22.04
CA VAL A 135 -4.68 9.81 -22.53
C VAL A 135 -5.96 10.46 -22.02
N PHE A 136 -6.82 10.85 -22.96
CA PHE A 136 -8.17 11.31 -22.71
C PHE A 136 -9.14 10.21 -23.14
N THR A 137 -10.16 9.93 -22.31
CA THR A 137 -11.16 8.89 -22.58
C THR A 137 -12.55 9.50 -22.61
N ALA A 138 -13.29 9.21 -23.67
CA ALA A 138 -14.71 9.54 -23.80
C ALA A 138 -15.57 8.33 -23.42
N THR A 139 -16.60 8.56 -22.62
CA THR A 139 -17.70 7.61 -22.39
C THR A 139 -19.01 8.26 -22.79
N TRP A 140 -19.80 7.61 -23.66
CA TRP A 140 -21.06 8.11 -24.17
C TRP A 140 -22.13 7.03 -24.06
N ILE A 141 -23.18 7.30 -23.29
CA ILE A 141 -24.26 6.35 -23.01
C ILE A 141 -25.64 6.96 -23.30
N ASP A 142 -26.62 6.12 -23.63
CA ASP A 142 -28.02 6.52 -23.72
C ASP A 142 -28.72 6.44 -22.36
N SER A 143 -29.99 6.86 -22.30
CA SER A 143 -30.80 6.80 -21.07
C SER A 143 -31.03 5.38 -20.52
N ALA A 144 -30.76 4.34 -21.29
CA ALA A 144 -30.83 2.95 -20.86
C ALA A 144 -29.44 2.39 -20.46
N GLY A 145 -28.39 3.21 -20.53
CA GLY A 145 -27.02 2.85 -20.18
C GLY A 145 -26.27 2.12 -21.30
N TYR A 146 -26.83 2.03 -22.51
CA TYR A 146 -26.11 1.44 -23.65
C TYR A 146 -25.13 2.43 -24.25
N GLY A 147 -23.99 1.92 -24.69
CA GLY A 147 -22.98 2.73 -25.35
C GLY A 147 -23.46 3.29 -26.68
N VAL A 148 -23.20 4.57 -26.92
CA VAL A 148 -23.54 5.28 -28.16
C VAL A 148 -22.32 5.34 -29.08
N ASP A 149 -22.51 4.97 -30.34
CA ASP A 149 -21.49 5.06 -31.38
C ASP A 149 -21.58 6.41 -32.10
N GLY A 150 -20.44 7.06 -32.31
CA GLY A 150 -20.38 8.32 -33.07
C GLY A 150 -19.06 9.05 -32.89
N VAL A 151 -18.98 10.28 -33.41
CA VAL A 151 -17.78 11.12 -33.32
C VAL A 151 -18.02 12.24 -32.32
N VAL A 152 -17.16 12.33 -31.31
CA VAL A 152 -17.13 13.43 -30.34
C VAL A 152 -15.82 14.21 -30.47
N LEU A 153 -15.88 15.50 -30.18
CA LEU A 153 -14.75 16.42 -30.29
C LEU A 153 -14.17 16.67 -28.90
N LEU A 154 -12.89 16.33 -28.70
CA LEU A 154 -12.15 16.81 -27.53
C LEU A 154 -11.75 18.26 -27.76
N GLN A 155 -12.23 19.13 -26.89
CA GLN A 155 -12.00 20.56 -26.97
C GLN A 155 -11.18 21.05 -25.78
N ARG A 156 -10.38 22.09 -26.03
CA ARG A 156 -9.60 22.82 -25.03
C ARG A 156 -10.08 24.27 -24.97
N ALA A 157 -10.20 24.83 -23.78
CA ALA A 157 -10.55 26.23 -23.58
C ALA A 157 -9.43 27.18 -24.07
N GLU A 158 -9.79 28.20 -24.83
CA GLU A 158 -8.93 29.27 -25.34
C GLU A 158 -9.63 30.61 -25.12
N GLY A 159 -9.41 31.20 -23.94
CA GLY A 159 -10.17 32.37 -23.48
C GLY A 159 -11.65 32.02 -23.32
N ASP A 160 -12.51 32.75 -24.02
CA ASP A 160 -13.97 32.53 -24.03
C ASP A 160 -14.42 31.54 -25.13
N THR A 161 -13.47 30.92 -25.83
CA THR A 161 -13.74 30.01 -26.96
C THR A 161 -13.18 28.61 -26.70
N TRP A 162 -13.57 27.65 -27.53
CA TRP A 162 -13.15 26.25 -27.44
C TRP A 162 -12.51 25.82 -28.75
N ALA A 163 -11.28 25.31 -28.69
CA ALA A 163 -10.56 24.77 -29.83
C ALA A 163 -10.61 23.24 -29.82
N THR A 164 -10.98 22.63 -30.94
CA THR A 164 -10.91 21.17 -31.10
C THR A 164 -9.44 20.74 -31.18
N VAL A 165 -9.02 19.87 -30.27
CA VAL A 165 -7.66 19.33 -30.23
C VAL A 165 -7.57 17.89 -30.75
N ALA A 166 -8.69 17.15 -30.72
CA ALA A 166 -8.79 15.81 -31.30
C ALA A 166 -10.25 15.43 -31.60
N GLU A 167 -10.44 14.47 -32.51
CA GLU A 167 -11.71 13.78 -32.75
C GLU A 167 -11.62 12.36 -32.21
N LEU A 168 -12.68 11.88 -31.56
CA LEU A 168 -12.76 10.55 -30.99
C LEU A 168 -14.00 9.84 -31.55
N THR A 169 -13.81 8.65 -32.14
CA THR A 169 -14.92 7.81 -32.60
C THR A 169 -15.24 6.76 -31.53
N THR A 170 -16.39 6.91 -30.87
CA THR A 170 -16.86 5.95 -29.87
C THR A 170 -17.36 4.67 -30.53
N SER A 171 -16.97 3.53 -29.93
CA SER A 171 -17.47 2.21 -30.26
C SER A 171 -17.94 1.56 -28.96
N VAL A 172 -19.20 1.13 -28.91
CA VAL A 172 -19.87 0.69 -27.68
C VAL A 172 -19.75 1.76 -26.59
N GLY A 173 -19.91 3.03 -26.98
CA GLY A 173 -19.89 4.17 -26.06
C GLY A 173 -18.52 4.54 -25.51
N ARG A 174 -17.40 4.01 -26.03
CA ARG A 174 -16.06 4.35 -25.53
C ARG A 174 -15.09 4.71 -26.65
N ALA A 175 -14.22 5.68 -26.38
CA ALA A 175 -13.07 6.02 -27.21
C ALA A 175 -11.94 6.59 -26.34
N SER A 176 -10.71 6.52 -26.81
CA SER A 176 -9.58 7.23 -26.21
C SER A 176 -8.68 7.85 -27.26
N THR A 177 -7.97 8.90 -26.87
CA THR A 177 -6.96 9.56 -27.70
C THR A 177 -5.82 10.10 -26.85
N SER A 178 -4.66 10.30 -27.48
CA SER A 178 -3.47 10.83 -26.83
C SER A 178 -3.19 12.27 -27.29
N VAL A 179 -3.11 13.22 -26.35
CA VAL A 179 -2.90 14.65 -26.64
C VAL A 179 -1.71 15.17 -25.83
N ALA A 180 -0.83 15.93 -26.49
CA ALA A 180 0.26 16.63 -25.80
C ALA A 180 -0.28 17.83 -25.01
N VAL A 181 -0.06 17.85 -23.70
CA VAL A 181 -0.53 18.91 -22.79
C VAL A 181 0.61 19.87 -22.51
N ALA A 182 0.74 20.91 -23.34
CA ALA A 182 1.83 21.88 -23.21
C ALA A 182 1.71 22.83 -22.00
N ALA A 183 0.48 23.09 -21.54
CA ALA A 183 0.17 24.01 -20.44
C ALA A 183 -1.15 23.58 -19.77
N SER A 184 -1.35 24.05 -18.53
CA SER A 184 -2.61 23.86 -17.81
C SER A 184 -3.78 24.41 -18.64
N ALA A 185 -4.84 23.62 -18.79
CA ALA A 185 -6.02 24.01 -19.55
C ALA A 185 -7.27 23.28 -19.06
N ILE A 186 -8.42 23.80 -19.44
CA ILE A 186 -9.72 23.15 -19.22
C ILE A 186 -10.11 22.43 -20.50
N TYR A 187 -10.55 21.18 -20.38
CA TYR A 187 -10.98 20.32 -21.47
C TYR A 187 -12.43 19.93 -21.31
N ARG A 188 -13.11 19.65 -22.43
CA ARG A 188 -14.43 19.03 -22.45
C ARG A 188 -14.60 18.21 -23.72
N LEU A 189 -15.61 17.34 -23.74
CA LEU A 189 -16.10 16.74 -24.97
C LEU A 189 -17.28 17.54 -25.50
N ALA A 190 -17.40 17.62 -26.82
CA ALA A 190 -18.54 18.21 -27.49
C ALA A 190 -19.03 17.30 -28.61
N TYR A 191 -20.34 17.11 -28.68
CA TYR A 191 -21.03 16.47 -29.79
C TYR A 191 -21.93 17.52 -30.47
N PRO A 192 -21.74 17.81 -31.78
CA PRO A 192 -22.47 18.87 -32.46
C PRO A 192 -23.95 18.55 -32.74
N GLY A 193 -24.39 17.31 -32.48
CA GLY A 193 -25.73 16.84 -32.81
C GLY A 193 -25.80 16.11 -34.16
N SER A 194 -26.91 15.40 -34.35
CA SER A 194 -27.35 14.78 -35.62
C SER A 194 -28.88 14.80 -35.70
N ASP A 195 -29.42 14.19 -36.76
CA ASP A 195 -30.87 14.03 -36.91
C ASP A 195 -31.51 13.17 -35.81
N SER A 196 -30.74 12.28 -35.16
CA SER A 196 -31.24 11.35 -34.14
C SER A 196 -30.86 11.71 -32.70
N ILE A 197 -29.77 12.46 -32.51
CA ILE A 197 -29.24 12.80 -31.18
C ILE A 197 -28.97 14.30 -31.11
N ALA A 198 -29.47 14.95 -30.06
CA ALA A 198 -29.28 16.39 -29.85
C ALA A 198 -27.79 16.73 -29.59
N PRO A 199 -27.36 17.97 -29.85
CA PRO A 199 -26.03 18.43 -29.46
C PRO A 199 -25.82 18.33 -27.94
N GLN A 200 -24.60 17.98 -27.51
CA GLN A 200 -24.26 17.80 -26.10
C GLN A 200 -22.81 18.21 -25.80
N VAL A 201 -22.54 18.54 -24.54
CA VAL A 201 -21.18 18.74 -24.01
C VAL A 201 -21.04 17.98 -22.70
N SER A 202 -19.84 17.48 -22.42
CA SER A 202 -19.52 16.92 -21.11
C SER A 202 -19.29 18.03 -20.09
N ASP A 203 -19.18 17.65 -18.81
CA ASP A 203 -18.54 18.48 -17.81
C ASP A 203 -17.10 18.84 -18.20
N GLU A 204 -16.64 19.98 -17.66
CA GLU A 204 -15.30 20.51 -17.86
C GLU A 204 -14.30 19.85 -16.89
N VAL A 205 -13.14 19.46 -17.42
CA VAL A 205 -12.05 18.85 -16.66
C VAL A 205 -10.82 19.73 -16.74
N ALA A 206 -10.31 20.18 -15.59
CA ALA A 206 -9.04 20.88 -15.51
C ALA A 206 -7.89 19.88 -15.56
N VAL A 207 -6.99 20.05 -16.52
CA VAL A 207 -5.70 19.34 -16.57
C VAL A 207 -4.62 20.35 -16.23
N ILE A 208 -3.90 20.12 -15.15
CA ILE A 208 -2.83 21.01 -14.70
C ILE A 208 -1.52 20.50 -15.31
N ALA A 209 -0.79 21.36 -16.03
CA ALA A 209 0.54 21.05 -16.52
C ALA A 209 1.57 21.81 -15.67
N GLU A 210 2.20 21.09 -14.75
CA GLU A 210 3.21 21.64 -13.86
C GLU A 210 4.42 20.70 -13.85
N THR A 211 5.62 21.26 -13.91
CA THR A 211 6.84 20.45 -13.82
C THR A 211 6.90 19.82 -12.44
N ARG A 212 6.79 18.50 -12.38
CA ARG A 212 6.91 17.77 -11.13
C ARG A 212 8.32 17.91 -10.57
N MET A 213 8.41 18.00 -9.25
CA MET A 213 9.68 18.17 -8.58
C MET A 213 10.39 16.83 -8.41
N GLU A 214 11.73 16.86 -8.46
CA GLU A 214 12.54 15.72 -8.04
C GLU A 214 12.48 15.55 -6.51
N SER A 215 12.63 14.31 -6.06
CA SER A 215 12.74 13.97 -4.65
C SER A 215 13.71 12.80 -4.47
N ALA A 216 14.11 12.52 -3.23
CA ALA A 216 15.06 11.47 -2.90
C ALA A 216 14.55 10.62 -1.72
N LEU A 217 14.73 9.31 -1.84
CA LEU A 217 14.42 8.34 -0.80
C LEU A 217 15.70 7.71 -0.24
N THR A 218 15.76 7.59 1.07
CA THR A 218 16.76 6.79 1.79
C THR A 218 16.08 5.64 2.52
N LEU A 219 16.77 4.50 2.60
CA LEU A 219 16.33 3.35 3.38
C LEU A 219 17.51 2.79 4.17
N THR A 220 17.31 2.61 5.47
CA THR A 220 18.28 1.94 6.36
C THR A 220 17.60 0.78 7.08
N ALA A 221 18.36 -0.23 7.50
CA ALA A 221 17.86 -1.37 8.25
C ALA A 221 18.65 -1.53 9.56
N ALA A 222 17.93 -1.74 10.67
CA ALA A 222 18.52 -1.97 11.98
C ALA A 222 17.75 -3.07 12.75
N PRO A 223 18.42 -4.15 13.20
CA PRO A 223 19.76 -4.57 12.80
C PRO A 223 19.79 -5.04 11.32
N ALA A 224 20.97 -4.99 10.69
CA ALA A 224 21.15 -5.47 9.30
C ALA A 224 21.25 -7.01 9.21
N ARG A 225 21.36 -7.69 10.35
CA ARG A 225 21.44 -9.15 10.47
C ARG A 225 20.52 -9.61 11.59
N VAL A 226 19.68 -10.60 11.30
CA VAL A 226 18.68 -11.15 12.21
C VAL A 226 18.66 -12.67 12.11
N ALA A 227 18.19 -13.35 13.15
CA ALA A 227 17.79 -14.75 12.99
C ALA A 227 16.74 -14.87 11.88
N ALA A 228 16.68 -16.00 11.18
CA ALA A 228 15.62 -16.26 10.20
C ALA A 228 14.24 -16.15 10.87
N GLY A 229 13.39 -15.28 10.32
CA GLY A 229 12.09 -14.91 10.91
C GLY A 229 12.16 -13.86 12.03
N GLY A 230 13.37 -13.42 12.40
CA GLY A 230 13.60 -12.34 13.36
C GLY A 230 13.29 -10.97 12.77
N ALA A 231 12.99 -10.00 13.65
CA ALA A 231 12.54 -8.68 13.25
C ALA A 231 13.72 -7.73 12.97
N ALA A 232 13.64 -7.00 11.85
CA ALA A 232 14.45 -5.83 11.55
C ALA A 232 13.54 -4.61 11.33
N VAL A 233 13.98 -3.43 11.77
CA VAL A 233 13.29 -2.17 11.50
C VAL A 233 13.93 -1.51 10.30
N LEU A 234 13.11 -1.23 9.29
CA LEU A 234 13.46 -0.43 8.13
C LEU A 234 13.04 1.01 8.39
N THR A 235 13.96 1.96 8.24
CA THR A 235 13.69 3.40 8.37
C THR A 235 13.79 4.06 7.00
N VAL A 236 12.68 4.66 6.58
CA VAL A 236 12.54 5.42 5.33
C VAL A 236 12.77 6.90 5.64
N GLY A 237 13.47 7.59 4.76
CA GLY A 237 13.54 9.06 4.74
C GLY A 237 13.15 9.60 3.35
N TRP A 238 12.33 10.64 3.30
CA TRP A 238 11.87 11.28 2.06
C TRP A 238 12.02 12.80 2.11
N HIS A 239 12.73 13.35 1.13
CA HIS A 239 13.01 14.78 1.04
C HIS A 239 13.05 15.25 -0.41
N ASN A 240 12.84 16.55 -0.63
CA ASN A 240 13.08 17.17 -1.93
C ASN A 240 14.59 17.47 -2.14
N THR A 241 14.94 18.05 -3.29
CA THR A 241 16.33 18.42 -3.62
C THR A 241 16.98 19.42 -2.65
N ASP A 242 16.17 20.18 -1.91
CA ASP A 242 16.63 21.14 -0.89
C ASP A 242 16.67 20.54 0.52
N ALA A 243 16.59 19.21 0.63
CA ALA A 243 16.51 18.45 1.88
C ALA A 243 15.32 18.84 2.78
N VAL A 244 14.26 19.42 2.22
CA VAL A 244 13.01 19.68 2.92
C VAL A 244 12.24 18.37 3.05
N PRO A 245 11.83 17.97 4.27
CA PRO A 245 11.05 16.77 4.48
C PRO A 245 9.74 16.74 3.71
N ILE A 246 9.38 15.58 3.18
CA ILE A 246 8.11 15.35 2.49
C ILE A 246 7.24 14.42 3.33
N ILE A 247 5.96 14.78 3.49
CA ILE A 247 4.91 13.96 4.11
C ILE A 247 4.15 13.24 2.99
N GLY A 248 3.99 11.93 3.12
CA GLY A 248 3.12 11.13 2.26
C GLY A 248 3.48 9.65 2.27
N ASP A 249 2.76 8.89 1.46
CA ASP A 249 2.83 7.43 1.44
C ASP A 249 3.97 6.92 0.58
N ILE A 250 4.74 5.99 1.15
CA ILE A 250 5.87 5.31 0.53
C ILE A 250 5.64 3.81 0.61
N VAL A 251 5.90 3.12 -0.50
CA VAL A 251 5.86 1.66 -0.56
C VAL A 251 7.24 1.12 -0.21
N VAL A 252 7.29 0.22 0.76
CA VAL A 252 8.48 -0.59 1.04
C VAL A 252 8.34 -1.89 0.25
N GLU A 253 9.35 -2.20 -0.55
CA GLU A 253 9.39 -3.37 -1.41
C GLU A 253 10.50 -4.32 -0.97
N ALA A 254 10.25 -5.62 -1.09
CA ALA A 254 11.23 -6.69 -0.90
C ALA A 254 11.54 -7.37 -2.25
N ARG A 255 12.78 -7.83 -2.41
CA ARG A 255 13.18 -8.59 -3.61
C ARG A 255 12.85 -10.07 -3.42
N VAL A 256 11.86 -10.57 -4.15
CA VAL A 256 11.39 -11.95 -4.15
C VAL A 256 11.52 -12.51 -5.57
N ASP A 257 12.24 -13.62 -5.72
CA ASP A 257 12.46 -14.29 -7.02
C ASP A 257 12.97 -13.37 -8.13
N GLY A 258 13.84 -12.41 -7.76
CA GLY A 258 14.43 -11.45 -8.67
C GLY A 258 13.59 -10.19 -8.93
N SER A 259 12.32 -10.18 -8.56
CA SER A 259 11.37 -9.08 -8.72
C SER A 259 11.15 -8.32 -7.41
N TRP A 260 10.74 -7.06 -7.50
CA TRP A 260 10.36 -6.26 -6.34
C TRP A 260 8.86 -6.40 -6.06
N THR A 261 8.51 -6.71 -4.81
CA THR A 261 7.14 -6.91 -4.37
C THR A 261 6.87 -6.02 -3.15
N ALA A 262 5.76 -5.29 -3.15
CA ALA A 262 5.35 -4.48 -2.01
C ALA A 262 5.15 -5.35 -0.76
N VAL A 263 5.73 -4.94 0.37
CA VAL A 263 5.60 -5.62 1.68
C VAL A 263 4.98 -4.74 2.75
N ALA A 264 5.06 -3.41 2.60
CA ALA A 264 4.39 -2.45 3.47
C ALA A 264 4.16 -1.13 2.74
N THR A 265 3.18 -0.36 3.21
CA THR A 265 3.03 1.06 2.89
C THR A 265 3.16 1.85 4.19
N VAL A 266 4.00 2.87 4.19
CA VAL A 266 4.25 3.73 5.35
C VAL A 266 4.05 5.19 4.99
N THR A 267 3.51 5.98 5.90
CA THR A 267 3.35 7.42 5.73
C THR A 267 4.46 8.14 6.47
N THR A 268 5.21 8.98 5.77
CA THR A 268 6.28 9.82 6.33
C THR A 268 5.71 10.94 7.20
N GLY A 269 6.34 11.19 8.34
CA GLY A 269 5.96 12.26 9.27
C GLY A 269 6.44 13.65 8.84
N SER A 270 6.26 14.64 9.70
CA SER A 270 6.70 16.02 9.44
C SER A 270 8.23 16.19 9.39
N ASP A 271 8.98 15.19 9.86
CA ASP A 271 10.43 15.05 9.71
C ASP A 271 10.83 14.27 8.45
N GLY A 272 9.87 13.82 7.64
CA GLY A 272 10.08 13.06 6.41
C GLY A 272 10.51 11.63 6.67
N ALA A 273 10.38 11.13 7.90
CA ALA A 273 10.77 9.78 8.27
C ALA A 273 9.55 8.88 8.50
N ALA A 274 9.73 7.59 8.22
CA ALA A 274 8.79 6.53 8.59
C ALA A 274 9.54 5.24 8.91
N SER A 275 8.87 4.29 9.55
CA SER A 275 9.46 2.97 9.83
C SER A 275 8.51 1.83 9.53
N ALA A 276 9.05 0.71 9.05
CA ALA A 276 8.36 -0.57 8.90
C ALA A 276 9.16 -1.69 9.56
N THR A 277 8.48 -2.62 10.23
CA THR A 277 9.13 -3.83 10.78
C THR A 277 8.97 -4.99 9.79
N VAL A 278 10.05 -5.70 9.51
CA VAL A 278 10.08 -6.88 8.61
C VAL A 278 10.67 -8.10 9.31
N THR A 279 10.23 -9.30 8.92
CA THR A 279 10.67 -10.58 9.50
C THR A 279 11.17 -11.56 8.43
N PRO A 280 12.32 -11.30 7.78
CA PRO A 280 12.80 -12.11 6.67
C PRO A 280 13.15 -13.55 7.10
N ALA A 281 12.60 -14.54 6.41
CA ALA A 281 12.97 -15.95 6.57
C ALA A 281 14.30 -16.32 5.87
N ALA A 282 14.69 -15.53 4.86
CA ALA A 282 15.94 -15.66 4.11
C ALA A 282 16.55 -14.27 3.89
N THR A 283 17.85 -14.20 3.56
CA THR A 283 18.51 -12.93 3.24
C THR A 283 17.76 -12.22 2.12
N THR A 284 17.22 -11.04 2.44
CA THR A 284 16.29 -10.31 1.57
C THR A 284 16.80 -8.88 1.36
N ALA A 285 16.75 -8.42 0.11
CA ALA A 285 17.00 -7.02 -0.22
C ALA A 285 15.68 -6.23 -0.17
N TYR A 286 15.73 -5.02 0.35
CA TYR A 286 14.60 -4.10 0.50
C TYR A 286 14.91 -2.77 -0.17
N ARG A 287 13.89 -2.07 -0.67
CA ARG A 287 13.98 -0.68 -1.11
C ARG A 287 12.70 0.08 -0.78
N ALA A 288 12.79 1.40 -0.67
CA ALA A 288 11.64 2.28 -0.64
C ALA A 288 11.33 2.77 -2.06
N ALA A 289 10.05 2.90 -2.38
CA ALA A 289 9.56 3.34 -3.67
C ALA A 289 8.38 4.33 -3.50
N TYR A 290 8.45 5.43 -4.22
CA TYR A 290 7.33 6.32 -4.45
C TYR A 290 6.96 6.22 -5.94
N PRO A 291 5.72 5.83 -6.28
CA PRO A 291 5.32 5.61 -7.67
C PRO A 291 5.23 6.91 -8.49
N GLY A 292 5.41 8.06 -7.86
CA GLY A 292 5.11 9.36 -8.44
C GLY A 292 3.70 9.80 -8.06
N GLY A 293 3.43 11.08 -8.22
CA GLY A 293 2.10 11.63 -8.03
C GLY A 293 2.00 12.99 -8.67
N THR A 294 1.10 13.81 -8.14
CA THR A 294 0.92 15.17 -8.64
C THR A 294 2.17 16.01 -8.35
N ARG A 295 2.70 16.00 -7.13
CA ARG A 295 3.76 16.97 -6.81
C ARG A 295 5.18 16.53 -7.21
N TYR A 296 5.47 15.24 -7.13
CA TYR A 296 6.83 14.71 -7.26
C TYR A 296 6.91 13.59 -8.31
N LEU A 297 8.07 13.52 -8.97
CA LEU A 297 8.40 12.42 -9.88
C LEU A 297 8.53 11.09 -9.12
N PRO A 298 8.35 9.94 -9.80
CA PRO A 298 8.64 8.63 -9.22
C PRO A 298 10.10 8.54 -8.77
N VAL A 299 10.34 7.91 -7.62
CA VAL A 299 11.70 7.72 -7.08
C VAL A 299 11.80 6.39 -6.32
N THR A 300 12.99 5.79 -6.34
CA THR A 300 13.34 4.62 -5.52
C THR A 300 14.62 4.88 -4.74
N SER A 301 14.71 4.32 -3.53
CA SER A 301 15.95 4.36 -2.75
C SER A 301 16.98 3.37 -3.29
N ALA A 302 18.24 3.53 -2.84
CA ALA A 302 19.19 2.42 -2.87
C ALA A 302 18.63 1.22 -2.09
N GLY A 303 19.01 0.00 -2.51
CA GLY A 303 18.62 -1.22 -1.81
C GLY A 303 19.42 -1.43 -0.52
N VAL A 304 18.78 -1.94 0.52
CA VAL A 304 19.42 -2.42 1.76
C VAL A 304 19.18 -3.93 1.91
N THR A 305 20.18 -4.67 2.36
CA THR A 305 20.06 -6.12 2.56
C THR A 305 19.94 -6.43 4.04
N VAL A 306 18.88 -7.15 4.43
CA VAL A 306 18.78 -7.76 5.77
C VAL A 306 19.20 -9.22 5.63
N THR A 307 20.27 -9.59 6.33
CA THR A 307 20.79 -10.95 6.34
C THR A 307 20.04 -11.79 7.36
N ALA A 308 19.29 -12.78 6.89
CA ALA A 308 18.65 -13.76 7.76
C ALA A 308 19.63 -14.93 7.98
N VAL A 309 19.99 -15.19 9.23
CA VAL A 309 20.86 -16.31 9.59
C VAL A 309 20.05 -17.44 10.22
N SER A 310 20.35 -18.68 9.85
CA SER A 310 19.84 -19.82 10.60
C SER A 310 20.45 -19.78 12.00
N ALA A 311 19.59 -19.70 13.01
CA ALA A 311 20.01 -19.65 14.40
C ALA A 311 19.14 -20.58 15.23
N ALA A 312 19.76 -21.33 16.12
CA ALA A 312 19.02 -22.11 17.10
C ALA A 312 18.57 -21.20 18.25
N THR A 313 17.36 -21.39 18.77
CA THR A 313 16.80 -20.52 19.81
C THR A 313 17.05 -21.10 21.20
N ILE A 314 17.64 -20.29 22.09
CA ILE A 314 17.78 -20.63 23.51
C ILE A 314 16.93 -19.63 24.31
N PRO A 315 15.81 -20.08 24.92
CA PRO A 315 15.08 -19.23 25.86
C PRO A 315 15.90 -19.00 27.11
N VAL A 316 16.07 -17.74 27.52
CA VAL A 316 16.76 -17.35 28.76
C VAL A 316 15.74 -16.81 29.75
N ARG A 317 15.75 -17.37 30.96
CA ARG A 317 14.90 -16.93 32.08
C ARG A 317 15.75 -16.41 33.23
N SER A 318 15.16 -15.73 34.19
CA SER A 318 15.80 -15.36 35.46
C SER A 318 15.56 -16.46 36.51
N CYS A 319 16.61 -16.89 37.22
CA CYS A 319 16.55 -17.84 38.33
C CYS A 319 16.94 -17.13 39.62
N ALA A 320 16.18 -17.37 40.69
CA ALA A 320 16.42 -16.75 41.98
C ALA A 320 17.48 -17.50 42.83
N ASP A 321 17.64 -18.80 42.61
CA ASP A 321 18.52 -19.69 43.38
C ASP A 321 18.99 -20.89 42.56
N GLN A 322 19.91 -21.69 43.13
CA GLN A 322 20.42 -22.92 42.52
C GLN A 322 19.31 -23.96 42.27
N ALA A 323 18.28 -24.01 43.12
CA ALA A 323 17.19 -24.98 42.94
C ALA A 323 16.37 -24.66 41.68
N ALA A 324 16.14 -23.37 41.40
CA ALA A 324 15.49 -22.92 40.16
C ALA A 324 16.33 -23.25 38.92
N VAL A 325 17.66 -23.19 39.05
CA VAL A 325 18.60 -23.60 37.99
C VAL A 325 18.53 -25.12 37.75
N ASP A 326 18.55 -25.92 38.82
CA ASP A 326 18.51 -27.39 38.73
C ASP A 326 17.17 -27.90 38.19
N ALA A 327 16.11 -27.09 38.27
CA ALA A 327 14.78 -27.39 37.75
C ALA A 327 14.53 -26.92 36.32
N LEU A 328 15.53 -26.40 35.61
CA LEU A 328 15.36 -25.89 34.24
C LEU A 328 14.97 -27.01 33.26
N PRO A 329 13.99 -26.76 32.36
CA PRO A 329 13.76 -27.66 31.24
C PRO A 329 14.97 -27.74 30.33
N HIS A 330 15.12 -28.88 29.67
CA HIS A 330 16.15 -29.11 28.66
C HIS A 330 16.19 -27.99 27.61
N GLY A 331 17.39 -27.45 27.35
CA GLY A 331 17.60 -26.42 26.34
C GLY A 331 17.16 -25.01 26.74
N VAL A 332 16.82 -24.79 28.01
CA VAL A 332 16.51 -23.46 28.57
C VAL A 332 17.74 -22.94 29.32
N GLY A 333 18.19 -21.74 28.98
CA GLY A 333 19.21 -21.01 29.73
C GLY A 333 18.60 -20.30 30.94
N CYS A 334 19.39 -20.09 31.98
CA CYS A 334 18.98 -19.24 33.08
C CYS A 334 20.06 -18.25 33.48
N HIS A 335 19.60 -17.04 33.79
CA HIS A 335 20.37 -15.95 34.36
C HIS A 335 20.27 -16.02 35.88
N TYR A 336 21.44 -16.09 36.52
CA TYR A 336 21.59 -16.02 37.97
C TYR A 336 22.47 -14.80 38.27
N THR A 337 21.93 -13.77 38.91
CA THR A 337 22.62 -12.51 39.26
C THR A 337 23.77 -12.73 40.25
N SER A 338 24.83 -11.92 40.34
CA SER A 338 25.51 -11.05 39.38
C SER A 338 27.00 -11.36 39.59
N VAL A 339 27.71 -11.87 38.58
CA VAL A 339 29.16 -11.82 38.65
C VAL A 339 29.51 -10.34 38.48
N ASP A 340 29.96 -9.67 39.54
CA ASP A 340 30.43 -8.28 39.52
C ASP A 340 31.53 -8.02 38.45
N ALA A 341 32.02 -9.08 37.80
CA ALA A 341 33.00 -9.08 36.73
C ALA A 341 32.46 -8.68 35.34
N GLY A 342 31.18 -8.33 35.18
CA GLY A 342 30.63 -7.89 33.88
C GLY A 342 30.49 -9.02 32.86
N VAL A 343 30.29 -10.26 33.34
CA VAL A 343 30.24 -11.45 32.48
C VAL A 343 29.00 -12.27 32.79
N PHE A 344 28.16 -12.39 31.78
CA PHE A 344 26.88 -13.09 31.84
C PHE A 344 27.10 -14.58 31.65
N VAL A 345 26.88 -15.38 32.70
CA VAL A 345 26.76 -16.84 32.58
C VAL A 345 25.27 -17.18 32.41
N VAL A 346 24.92 -17.72 31.25
CA VAL A 346 23.54 -18.10 30.92
C VAL A 346 23.46 -19.62 30.78
N GLY A 347 22.71 -20.25 31.68
CA GLY A 347 22.42 -21.69 31.62
C GLY A 347 23.40 -22.52 32.44
N HIS A 348 22.83 -23.34 33.31
CA HIS A 348 23.53 -24.44 33.96
C HIS A 348 22.61 -25.64 33.82
N ASP A 349 22.89 -26.47 32.82
CA ASP A 349 22.26 -27.77 32.70
C ASP A 349 23.11 -28.78 33.46
N PHE A 350 22.64 -29.15 34.65
CA PHE A 350 23.30 -30.14 35.50
C PHE A 350 23.25 -31.55 34.93
N LEU A 351 22.27 -31.84 34.05
CA LEU A 351 22.11 -33.16 33.44
C LEU A 351 22.96 -33.33 32.18
N GLY A 352 23.65 -32.28 31.72
CA GLY A 352 24.58 -32.34 30.59
C GLY A 352 23.92 -32.54 29.24
N ASN A 353 22.64 -32.21 29.14
CA ASN A 353 21.87 -32.36 27.92
C ASN A 353 21.79 -31.06 27.11
N ALA A 354 22.50 -30.01 27.53
CA ALA A 354 22.49 -28.74 26.84
C ALA A 354 23.15 -28.89 25.47
N TRP A 355 22.30 -28.98 24.46
CA TRP A 355 22.68 -29.11 23.06
C TRP A 355 23.58 -27.97 22.56
N TRP A 356 23.62 -26.82 23.23
CA TRP A 356 24.46 -25.69 22.80
C TRP A 356 25.97 -25.97 22.87
N ASN A 357 26.40 -27.00 23.62
CA ASN A 357 27.78 -27.49 23.59
C ASN A 357 28.15 -28.29 22.34
N GLU A 358 27.17 -28.60 21.50
CA GLU A 358 27.37 -29.32 20.23
C GLU A 358 27.40 -28.36 19.03
N LEU A 359 27.07 -27.09 19.24
CA LEU A 359 27.06 -26.08 18.17
C LEU A 359 28.44 -25.93 17.51
N ALA A 360 28.54 -25.82 16.20
CA ALA A 360 29.85 -25.53 15.58
C ALA A 360 30.34 -24.12 15.96
N MET A 361 31.66 -23.90 15.94
CA MET A 361 32.23 -22.55 15.94
C MET A 361 31.68 -21.76 14.75
N GLY A 362 31.29 -20.49 14.95
CA GLY A 362 30.61 -19.66 13.96
C GLY A 362 29.11 -19.96 13.78
N ALA A 363 28.57 -20.97 14.47
CA ALA A 363 27.12 -21.17 14.52
C ALA A 363 26.44 -19.99 15.22
N HIS A 364 25.21 -19.71 14.82
CA HIS A 364 24.43 -18.60 15.38
C HIS A 364 23.37 -19.12 16.34
N VAL A 365 23.12 -18.32 17.38
CA VAL A 365 22.14 -18.60 18.42
C VAL A 365 21.29 -17.36 18.66
N GLN A 366 19.97 -17.53 18.69
CA GLN A 366 19.06 -16.48 19.13
C GLN A 366 18.75 -16.70 20.62
N LEU A 367 19.24 -15.81 21.47
CA LEU A 367 18.79 -15.75 22.86
C LEU A 367 17.47 -14.98 22.93
N THR A 368 16.55 -15.40 23.80
CA THR A 368 15.33 -14.65 24.14
C THR A 368 15.29 -14.37 25.65
N GLY A 369 14.53 -13.36 26.09
CA GLY A 369 14.48 -12.94 27.50
C GLY A 369 15.43 -11.80 27.83
N GLU A 370 16.03 -11.81 29.02
CA GLU A 370 16.82 -10.69 29.55
C GLU A 370 18.08 -10.36 28.72
N GLN A 371 18.63 -11.36 28.02
CA GLN A 371 19.77 -11.22 27.11
C GLN A 371 19.36 -11.44 25.65
N ALA A 372 18.15 -10.99 25.27
CA ALA A 372 17.66 -11.19 23.91
C ALA A 372 18.62 -10.59 22.87
N GLY A 373 18.91 -11.39 21.84
CA GLY A 373 19.82 -10.99 20.76
C GLY A 373 20.26 -12.17 19.92
N LEU A 374 20.82 -11.86 18.76
CA LEU A 374 21.51 -12.83 17.91
C LEU A 374 22.98 -12.86 18.32
N TYR A 375 23.53 -14.07 18.46
CA TYR A 375 24.90 -14.30 18.88
C TYR A 375 25.60 -15.31 17.97
N GLU A 376 26.92 -15.22 17.88
CA GLU A 376 27.81 -16.15 17.21
C GLU A 376 28.64 -16.91 18.25
N VAL A 377 28.79 -18.22 18.07
CA VAL A 377 29.71 -19.05 18.88
C VAL A 377 31.15 -18.73 18.50
N VAL A 378 31.90 -18.10 19.41
CA VAL A 378 33.26 -17.61 19.16
C VAL A 378 34.35 -18.34 19.94
N ASP A 379 33.99 -19.11 20.97
CA ASP A 379 34.91 -20.01 21.65
C ASP A 379 34.15 -21.16 22.33
N ARG A 380 34.86 -22.27 22.57
CA ARG A 380 34.36 -23.38 23.38
C ARG A 380 35.49 -24.07 24.12
N VAL A 381 35.25 -24.34 25.39
CA VAL A 381 36.13 -25.15 26.24
C VAL A 381 35.30 -26.22 26.93
N VAL A 382 35.77 -27.46 26.89
CA VAL A 382 35.26 -28.56 27.73
C VAL A 382 36.36 -28.94 28.69
N ALA A 383 36.17 -28.64 29.95
CA ALA A 383 37.15 -28.92 30.99
C ALA A 383 36.85 -30.24 31.70
N PRO A 384 37.87 -31.04 32.01
CA PRO A 384 37.71 -32.15 32.94
C PRO A 384 37.41 -31.60 34.34
N GLY A 385 36.50 -32.26 35.06
CA GLY A 385 36.15 -31.89 36.43
C GLY A 385 34.93 -30.99 36.58
N ARG A 386 34.40 -30.93 37.80
CA ARG A 386 33.37 -29.96 38.18
C ARG A 386 34.02 -28.57 38.26
N ALA A 387 33.24 -27.54 37.90
CA ALA A 387 33.62 -26.12 37.82
C ALA A 387 34.61 -25.59 38.89
N ALA A 388 34.68 -26.17 40.09
CA ALA A 388 35.66 -25.84 41.12
C ALA A 388 37.14 -26.03 40.70
N GLU A 389 37.43 -26.89 39.72
CA GLU A 389 38.81 -27.11 39.23
C GLU A 389 39.26 -26.06 38.21
N LEU A 390 38.34 -25.24 37.69
CA LEU A 390 38.62 -24.23 36.68
C LEU A 390 38.96 -22.84 37.24
N GLY A 391 39.08 -22.73 38.57
CA GLY A 391 39.28 -21.45 39.25
C GLY A 391 37.96 -20.71 39.51
N PRO A 392 38.00 -19.52 40.14
CA PRO A 392 36.80 -18.71 40.37
C PRO A 392 36.20 -18.22 39.05
N ALA A 393 34.87 -18.06 38.99
CA ALA A 393 34.15 -17.59 37.81
C ALA A 393 34.64 -16.22 37.28
N GLU A 394 35.26 -15.42 38.15
CA GLU A 394 35.95 -14.16 37.83
C GLU A 394 37.11 -14.34 36.83
N GLN A 395 37.65 -15.56 36.68
CA GLN A 395 38.67 -15.89 35.69
C GLN A 395 38.06 -16.25 34.33
N TRP A 396 36.75 -16.47 34.25
CA TRP A 396 36.06 -16.91 33.03
C TRP A 396 35.38 -15.73 32.36
N THR A 397 36.10 -14.63 32.26
CA THR A 397 35.50 -13.40 31.76
C THR A 397 35.44 -13.39 30.25
N CYS A 398 34.37 -12.82 29.69
CA CYS A 398 34.27 -12.58 28.25
C CYS A 398 35.43 -11.71 27.72
N GLY A 399 35.93 -10.78 28.55
CA GLY A 399 36.79 -9.71 28.08
C GLY A 399 36.14 -8.98 26.90
N GLU A 400 36.95 -8.64 25.89
CA GLU A 400 36.46 -8.08 24.61
C GLU A 400 36.05 -9.17 23.59
N ARG A 401 36.15 -10.46 23.94
CA ARG A 401 35.99 -11.57 22.99
C ARG A 401 34.55 -12.04 22.86
N CYS A 402 33.72 -11.84 23.89
CA CYS A 402 32.30 -12.20 23.86
C CYS A 402 31.44 -11.24 24.68
N ASP A 403 30.13 -11.52 24.66
CA ASP A 403 29.12 -10.80 25.43
C ASP A 403 28.43 -11.71 26.45
N VAL A 404 28.31 -13.01 26.13
CA VAL A 404 27.65 -14.02 26.97
C VAL A 404 28.50 -15.31 26.99
N VAL A 405 28.53 -16.00 28.12
CA VAL A 405 29.09 -17.36 28.25
C VAL A 405 27.95 -18.30 28.62
N LEU A 406 27.78 -19.40 27.89
CA LEU A 406 26.86 -20.48 28.26
C LEU A 406 27.64 -21.58 28.99
N GLN A 407 27.16 -22.02 30.15
CA GLN A 407 27.74 -23.15 30.88
C GLN A 407 26.87 -24.41 30.75
N THR A 408 27.48 -25.58 30.78
CA THR A 408 26.76 -26.85 30.99
C THR A 408 27.66 -27.86 31.69
N CYS A 409 27.04 -28.73 32.50
CA CYS A 409 27.74 -29.76 33.23
C CYS A 409 27.50 -31.11 32.54
N ILE A 410 28.50 -31.65 31.84
CA ILE A 410 28.41 -32.94 31.13
C ILE A 410 29.06 -34.02 31.99
N GLY A 411 28.26 -34.68 32.83
CA GLY A 411 28.73 -35.73 33.74
C GLY A 411 29.74 -35.20 34.75
N ALA A 412 31.01 -35.61 34.62
CA ALA A 412 32.11 -35.11 35.46
C ALA A 412 32.81 -33.87 34.87
N ASN A 413 32.40 -33.40 33.69
CA ASN A 413 33.03 -32.30 32.96
C ASN A 413 32.15 -31.05 33.00
N THR A 414 32.76 -29.89 32.77
CA THR A 414 32.04 -28.63 32.60
C THR A 414 32.41 -28.04 31.24
N GLY A 415 31.42 -27.76 30.41
CA GLY A 415 31.63 -27.09 29.14
C GLY A 415 31.13 -25.67 29.16
N PHE A 416 31.85 -24.82 28.44
CA PHE A 416 31.60 -23.40 28.33
C PHE A 416 31.60 -23.02 26.85
N THR A 417 30.62 -22.23 26.44
CA THR A 417 30.47 -21.73 25.07
C THR A 417 30.39 -20.20 25.10
N TRP A 418 31.36 -19.52 24.50
CA TRP A 418 31.41 -18.05 24.45
C TRP A 418 30.62 -17.55 23.24
N LEU A 419 29.77 -16.57 23.46
CA LEU A 419 28.84 -16.01 22.51
C LEU A 419 29.09 -14.52 22.32
N ARG A 420 29.39 -14.10 21.09
CA ARG A 420 29.53 -12.69 20.72
C ARG A 420 28.24 -12.21 20.05
N ARG A 421 27.71 -11.07 20.50
CA ARG A 421 26.52 -10.43 19.94
C ARG A 421 26.80 -10.01 18.49
N VAL A 422 25.84 -10.30 17.64
CA VAL A 422 25.85 -9.97 16.23
C VAL A 422 24.99 -8.73 16.05
N GLY A 423 25.62 -7.58 15.84
CA GLY A 423 24.98 -6.26 15.77
C GLY A 423 25.61 -5.37 14.73
#